data_AF-A0A528KLM8-F1
#
_entry.id   AF-A0A528KLM8-F1
#
_cell.length_a   1.000
_cell.length_b   1.000
_cell.length_c   1.000
_cell.angle_alpha   90.00
_cell.angle_beta   90.00
_cell.angle_gamma   90.00
#
_symmetry.space_group_name_H-M   'P 1'
#
loop_
_entity.id
_entity.type
_entity.pdbx_description
1 polymer ?
#
loop_
_entity_poly.entity_id
_entity_poly.type
_entity_poly.pdbx_seq_one_letter_code
_entity_poly.pdbx_strand_id
1 'polypeptide(L)'
;MDERTSSAADAQTQARDVQLWKNASRNALNRLVRCLFAERLLEPNALLWTRDGRQAWFPLWPSRRVLHFTDLRRAPAGTLQNLGHIEMLDGTGARHRLDDPSALITEVSPALAVSAAPDGLAQLLRDVDNSMRNDVLARRHREGWSAELRQKIAAAGVPGFLAYLEQSLPPHLAAMTLDQWGALEGHPFYPTWKAKPGLPPQEVTALSPEFGARVRLRITALRKEWAYVEKMPHVGSYS
;
A
#
# COMPACT_ATOMS: atom_id res chain seq x y z
N MET A 1 -1.15 40.51 -13.75
CA MET A 1 -1.15 40.26 -12.30
C MET A 1 -1.27 38.74 -12.07
N ASP A 2 -0.47 37.92 -12.78
CA ASP A 2 -0.75 36.48 -12.98
C ASP A 2 0.43 35.52 -12.77
N GLU A 3 1.68 36.00 -12.64
CA GLU A 3 2.82 35.09 -12.41
C GLU A 3 2.94 34.63 -10.95
N ARG A 4 2.51 35.45 -9.99
CA ARG A 4 2.60 35.13 -8.55
C ARG A 4 1.56 34.10 -8.09
N THR A 5 0.40 34.05 -8.72
CA THR A 5 -0.68 33.10 -8.42
C THR A 5 -0.38 31.70 -8.96
N SER A 6 0.23 31.59 -10.14
CA SER A 6 0.70 30.30 -10.69
C SER A 6 1.79 29.68 -9.81
N SER A 7 2.81 30.46 -9.44
CA SER A 7 3.94 29.98 -8.64
C SER A 7 3.55 29.47 -7.25
N ALA A 8 2.54 30.08 -6.61
CA ALA A 8 2.06 29.64 -5.30
C ALA A 8 1.25 28.33 -5.37
N ALA A 9 0.46 28.14 -6.42
CA ALA A 9 -0.31 26.90 -6.64
C ALA A 9 0.62 25.71 -6.96
N ASP A 10 1.69 25.96 -7.72
CA ASP A 10 2.71 24.95 -8.05
C ASP A 10 3.49 24.52 -6.80
N ALA A 11 3.90 25.48 -5.97
CA ALA A 11 4.58 25.19 -4.71
C ALA A 11 3.71 24.39 -3.73
N GLN A 12 2.40 24.70 -3.67
CA GLN A 12 1.47 23.96 -2.82
C GLN A 12 1.25 22.53 -3.32
N THR A 13 1.18 22.34 -4.65
CA THR A 13 1.07 21.01 -5.26
C THR A 13 2.31 20.18 -4.99
N GLN A 14 3.49 20.75 -5.15
CA GLN A 14 4.75 20.08 -4.87
C GLN A 14 4.88 19.68 -3.38
N ALA A 15 4.52 20.57 -2.46
CA ALA A 15 4.53 20.28 -1.03
C ALA A 15 3.58 19.12 -0.66
N ARG A 16 2.40 19.07 -1.29
CA ARG A 16 1.43 17.97 -1.12
C ARG A 16 1.99 16.65 -1.64
N ASP A 17 2.63 16.65 -2.80
CA ASP A 17 3.22 15.45 -3.40
C ASP A 17 4.33 14.87 -2.53
N VAL A 18 5.19 15.73 -1.97
CA VAL A 18 6.21 15.33 -1.00
C VAL A 18 5.56 14.69 0.24
N GLN A 19 4.44 15.23 0.72
CA GLN A 19 3.75 14.68 1.88
C GLN A 19 3.09 13.32 1.58
N LEU A 20 2.46 13.17 0.41
CA LEU A 20 1.90 11.89 -0.04
C LEU A 20 2.98 10.82 -0.17
N TRP A 21 4.14 11.17 -0.75
CA TRP A 21 5.27 10.26 -0.86
C TRP A 21 5.80 9.83 0.51
N LYS A 22 5.98 10.77 1.45
CA LYS A 22 6.38 10.46 2.83
C LYS A 22 5.40 9.51 3.50
N ASN A 23 4.10 9.70 3.28
CA ASN A 23 3.07 8.81 3.82
C ASN A 23 3.14 7.42 3.19
N ALA A 24 3.28 7.32 1.87
CA ALA A 24 3.42 6.06 1.16
C ALA A 24 4.68 5.29 1.62
N SER A 25 5.80 5.98 1.80
CA SER A 25 7.04 5.40 2.34
C SER A 25 6.84 4.84 3.75
N ARG A 26 6.25 5.61 4.67
CA ARG A 26 5.93 5.12 6.02
C ARG A 26 5.01 3.90 5.99
N ASN A 27 4.03 3.90 5.09
CA ASN A 27 3.08 2.81 4.92
C ASN A 27 3.79 1.51 4.44
N ALA A 28 4.74 1.66 3.52
CA ALA A 28 5.60 0.59 3.04
C ALA A 28 6.54 0.07 4.13
N LEU A 29 7.23 0.96 4.86
CA LEU A 29 8.13 0.60 5.97
C LEU A 29 7.37 -0.19 7.06
N ASN A 30 6.17 0.24 7.43
CA ASN A 30 5.37 -0.45 8.44
C ASN A 30 4.99 -1.87 8.00
N ARG A 31 4.62 -2.04 6.72
CA ARG A 31 4.33 -3.37 6.14
C ARG A 31 5.59 -4.22 6.01
N LEU A 32 6.72 -3.63 5.60
CA LEU A 32 8.00 -4.31 5.53
C LEU A 32 8.43 -4.86 6.88
N VAL A 33 8.47 -4.02 7.91
CA VAL A 33 8.82 -4.45 9.27
C VAL A 33 7.90 -5.59 9.71
N ARG A 34 6.59 -5.45 9.47
CA ARG A 34 5.64 -6.51 9.81
C ARG A 34 5.95 -7.82 9.08
N CYS A 35 6.13 -7.79 7.76
CA CYS A 35 6.48 -8.98 6.95
C CYS A 35 7.80 -9.61 7.38
N LEU A 36 8.86 -8.81 7.54
CA LEU A 36 10.19 -9.29 7.90
C LEU A 36 10.15 -10.16 9.16
N PHE A 37 9.39 -9.76 10.18
CA PHE A 37 9.28 -10.51 11.42
C PHE A 37 8.17 -11.58 11.42
N ALA A 38 7.00 -11.29 10.84
CA ALA A 38 5.87 -12.24 10.81
C ALA A 38 6.19 -13.47 9.96
N GLU A 39 6.92 -13.29 8.86
CA GLU A 39 7.38 -14.36 7.97
C GLU A 39 8.73 -14.96 8.41
N ARG A 40 9.26 -14.51 9.55
CA ARG A 40 10.56 -14.96 10.12
C ARG A 40 11.74 -14.82 9.14
N LEU A 41 11.66 -13.85 8.24
CA LEU A 41 12.81 -13.44 7.41
C LEU A 41 13.91 -12.83 8.29
N LEU A 42 13.50 -12.19 9.39
CA LEU A 42 14.32 -11.80 10.53
C LEU A 42 13.81 -12.51 11.78
N GLU A 43 14.72 -12.99 12.63
CA GLU A 43 14.37 -13.75 13.85
C GLU A 43 13.75 -12.82 14.92
N PRO A 44 12.43 -12.90 15.22
CA PRO A 44 11.80 -11.95 16.12
C PRO A 44 12.33 -11.99 17.55
N ASN A 45 12.86 -13.14 17.99
CA ASN A 45 13.45 -13.27 19.33
C ASN A 45 14.80 -12.58 19.48
N ALA A 46 15.44 -12.17 18.38
CA ALA A 46 16.66 -11.37 18.44
C ALA A 46 16.40 -9.88 18.72
N LEU A 47 15.13 -9.44 18.78
CA LEU A 47 14.77 -8.08 19.20
C LEU A 47 15.05 -7.88 20.68
N LEU A 48 15.90 -6.90 20.99
CA LEU A 48 16.18 -6.43 22.33
C LEU A 48 15.24 -5.29 22.66
N TRP A 49 14.35 -5.47 23.62
CA TRP A 49 13.30 -4.51 23.96
C TRP A 49 13.72 -3.59 25.11
N THR A 50 13.26 -2.33 25.07
CA THR A 50 13.26 -1.47 26.26
C THR A 50 12.31 -1.98 27.33
N ARG A 51 12.49 -1.49 28.57
CA ARG A 51 11.60 -1.80 29.71
C ARG A 51 10.14 -1.41 29.47
N ASP A 52 9.90 -0.31 28.74
CA ASP A 52 8.54 0.14 28.41
C ASP A 52 7.90 -0.65 27.25
N GLY A 53 8.67 -1.51 26.58
CA GLY A 53 8.21 -2.33 25.46
C GLY A 53 7.85 -1.54 24.20
N ARG A 54 8.31 -0.29 24.08
CA ARG A 54 8.00 0.59 22.94
C ARG A 54 9.17 0.79 22.01
N GLN A 55 10.40 0.51 22.43
CA GLN A 55 11.57 0.59 21.56
C GLN A 55 12.22 -0.77 21.48
N ALA A 56 12.89 -1.02 20.35
CA ALA A 56 13.63 -2.25 20.16
C ALA A 56 14.89 -2.03 19.34
N TRP A 57 15.91 -2.83 19.64
CA TRP A 57 17.12 -2.95 18.84
C TRP A 57 17.16 -4.32 18.18
N PHE A 58 17.58 -4.36 16.93
CA PHE A 58 17.77 -5.60 16.18
C PHE A 58 19.19 -5.65 15.62
N PRO A 59 20.04 -6.59 16.09
CA PRO A 59 21.40 -6.70 15.60
C PRO A 59 21.45 -7.34 14.20
N LEU A 60 22.16 -6.69 13.27
CA LEU A 60 22.49 -7.20 11.95
C LEU A 60 23.91 -7.76 11.98
N TRP A 61 24.06 -8.97 12.52
CA TRP A 61 25.36 -9.59 12.78
C TRP A 61 26.32 -9.63 11.58
N PRO A 62 25.89 -10.00 10.36
CA PRO A 62 26.78 -10.07 9.20
C PRO A 62 27.43 -8.73 8.85
N SER A 63 26.71 -7.63 9.07
CA SER A 63 27.16 -6.27 8.75
C SER A 63 27.75 -5.53 9.96
N ARG A 64 27.68 -6.12 11.17
CA ARG A 64 28.05 -5.46 12.44
C ARG A 64 27.34 -4.12 12.66
N ARG A 65 26.07 -4.05 12.26
CA ARG A 65 25.21 -2.88 12.43
C ARG A 65 24.01 -3.21 13.32
N VAL A 66 23.30 -2.20 13.80
CA VAL A 66 22.12 -2.38 14.64
C VAL A 66 20.99 -1.50 14.13
N LEU A 67 19.83 -2.09 13.87
CA LEU A 67 18.60 -1.33 13.69
C LEU A 67 18.05 -0.91 15.04
N HIS A 68 17.60 0.33 15.14
CA HIS A 68 16.88 0.86 16.28
C HIS A 68 15.50 1.34 15.83
N PHE A 69 14.46 0.78 16.44
CA PHE A 69 13.08 1.18 16.22
C PHE A 69 12.63 2.08 17.37
N THR A 70 12.29 3.34 17.08
CA THR A 70 11.98 4.34 18.11
C THR A 70 10.56 4.24 18.68
N ASP A 71 9.63 3.58 17.98
CA ASP A 71 8.32 3.12 18.50
C ASP A 71 7.91 1.86 17.73
N LEU A 72 8.21 0.69 18.28
CA LEU A 72 7.81 -0.63 17.78
C LEU A 72 6.89 -1.26 18.81
N ARG A 73 5.79 -1.87 18.36
CA ARG A 73 4.83 -2.51 19.28
C ARG A 73 4.50 -3.91 18.83
N ARG A 74 4.29 -4.79 19.80
CA ARG A 74 3.71 -6.11 19.55
C ARG A 74 2.23 -5.95 19.20
N ALA A 75 1.81 -6.63 18.16
CA ALA A 75 0.43 -6.70 17.70
C ALA A 75 -0.06 -8.16 17.74
N PRO A 76 -1.38 -8.41 17.64
CA PRO A 76 -1.93 -9.76 17.62
C PRO A 76 -1.28 -10.67 16.57
N ALA A 77 -1.43 -11.99 16.79
CA ALA A 77 -0.87 -13.05 15.93
C ALA A 77 0.67 -12.98 15.79
N GLY A 78 1.38 -12.52 16.82
CA GLY A 78 2.85 -12.46 16.81
C GLY A 78 3.43 -11.45 15.83
N THR A 79 2.62 -10.48 15.38
CA THR A 79 3.07 -9.44 14.44
C THR A 79 3.62 -8.22 15.16
N LEU A 80 4.28 -7.34 14.41
CA LEU A 80 4.83 -6.09 14.91
C LEU A 80 4.26 -4.90 14.15
N GLN A 81 4.08 -3.79 14.85
CA GLN A 81 3.64 -2.52 14.30
C GLN A 81 4.73 -1.48 14.55
N ASN A 82 5.33 -0.98 13.47
CA ASN A 82 6.23 0.16 13.54
C ASN A 82 5.39 1.45 13.51
N LEU A 83 5.57 2.30 14.52
CA LEU A 83 4.92 3.60 14.66
C LEU A 83 5.93 4.75 14.69
N GLY A 84 7.21 4.43 14.93
CA GLY A 84 8.30 5.37 15.03
C GLY A 84 9.22 5.36 13.81
N HIS A 85 10.38 5.99 14.00
CA HIS A 85 11.46 5.98 13.04
C HIS A 85 12.27 4.69 13.16
N ILE A 86 12.93 4.35 12.06
CA ILE A 86 13.92 3.29 12.00
C ILE A 86 15.26 3.98 11.81
N GLU A 87 16.21 3.67 12.69
CA GLU A 87 17.56 4.20 12.66
C GLU A 87 18.54 3.04 12.48
N MET A 88 19.60 3.28 11.72
CA MET A 88 20.74 2.40 11.60
C MET A 88 21.90 2.95 12.42
N LEU A 89 22.47 2.10 13.28
CA LEU A 89 23.69 2.37 14.01
C LEU A 89 24.83 1.56 13.39
N ASP A 90 25.90 2.25 12.99
CA ASP A 90 27.10 1.59 12.47
C ASP A 90 28.13 1.27 13.56
N GLY A 91 29.24 0.63 13.17
CA GLY A 91 30.32 0.25 14.08
C GLY A 91 31.08 1.43 14.71
N THR A 92 30.85 2.66 14.24
CA THR A 92 31.42 3.90 14.81
C THR A 92 30.47 4.56 15.81
N GLY A 93 29.23 4.08 15.90
CA GLY A 93 28.16 4.67 16.69
C GLY A 93 27.40 5.79 15.96
N ALA A 94 27.71 6.04 14.68
CA ALA A 94 26.96 7.00 13.88
C ALA A 94 25.53 6.49 13.64
N ARG A 95 24.56 7.41 13.66
CA ARG A 95 23.14 7.10 13.48
C ARG A 95 22.61 7.68 12.18
N HIS A 96 21.95 6.85 11.39
CA HIS A 96 21.34 7.24 10.13
C HIS A 96 19.88 6.83 10.12
N ARG A 97 18.99 7.77 9.80
CA ARG A 97 17.55 7.47 9.71
C ARG A 97 17.22 6.79 8.38
N LEU A 98 16.43 5.72 8.45
CA LEU A 98 15.92 4.99 7.30
C LEU A 98 14.49 5.42 7.02
N ASP A 99 14.34 6.45 6.19
CA ASP A 99 13.04 6.98 5.74
C ASP A 99 12.56 6.39 4.42
N ASP A 100 13.31 5.44 3.86
CA ASP A 100 13.04 4.83 2.57
C ASP A 100 13.02 3.28 2.67
N PRO A 101 11.99 2.61 2.12
CA PRO A 101 11.89 1.15 2.10
C PRO A 101 13.08 0.44 1.46
N SER A 102 13.65 0.99 0.39
CA SER A 102 14.78 0.37 -0.30
C SER A 102 16.04 0.40 0.56
N ALA A 103 16.24 1.47 1.31
CA ALA A 103 17.33 1.57 2.28
C ALA A 103 17.19 0.49 3.36
N LEU A 104 16.00 0.32 3.95
CA LEU A 104 15.77 -0.74 4.94
C LEU A 104 16.03 -2.13 4.35
N ILE A 105 15.46 -2.44 3.19
CA ILE A 105 15.64 -3.74 2.52
C ILE A 105 17.12 -4.02 2.25
N THR A 106 17.85 -3.03 1.76
CA THR A 106 19.29 -3.15 1.48
C THR A 106 20.07 -3.48 2.74
N GLU A 107 19.81 -2.76 3.83
CA GLU A 107 20.48 -2.96 5.12
C GLU A 107 20.21 -4.34 5.73
N VAL A 108 18.97 -4.84 5.64
CA VAL A 108 18.61 -6.15 6.23
C VAL A 108 18.94 -7.33 5.33
N SER A 109 19.18 -7.10 4.03
CA SER A 109 19.39 -8.16 3.04
C SER A 109 20.45 -9.20 3.45
N PRO A 110 21.62 -8.84 4.05
CA PRO A 110 22.63 -9.83 4.43
C PRO A 110 22.21 -10.68 5.64
N ALA A 111 21.20 -10.25 6.40
CA ALA A 111 20.72 -10.90 7.61
C ALA A 111 19.43 -11.71 7.41
N LEU A 112 18.91 -11.76 6.17
CA LEU A 112 17.70 -12.53 5.87
C LEU A 112 17.96 -14.04 6.04
N ALA A 113 16.99 -14.74 6.62
CA ALA A 113 17.03 -16.19 6.83
C ALA A 113 16.95 -17.01 5.52
N VAL A 114 16.68 -16.35 4.40
CA VAL A 114 16.55 -16.97 3.07
C VAL A 114 17.48 -16.28 2.07
N SER A 115 18.05 -17.06 1.17
CA SER A 115 18.78 -16.51 0.03
C SER A 115 17.78 -16.08 -1.04
N ALA A 116 17.84 -14.81 -1.44
CA ALA A 116 17.05 -14.32 -2.56
C ALA A 116 17.49 -15.00 -3.88
N ALA A 117 16.55 -15.15 -4.81
CA ALA A 117 16.89 -15.45 -6.20
C ALA A 117 17.85 -14.37 -6.78
N PRO A 118 18.63 -14.69 -7.83
CA PRO A 118 19.65 -13.77 -8.38
C PRO A 118 19.17 -12.34 -8.65
N ASP A 119 17.91 -12.17 -9.04
CA ASP A 119 17.24 -10.90 -9.32
C ASP A 119 16.10 -10.56 -8.33
N GLY A 120 15.83 -11.44 -7.37
CA GLY A 120 14.66 -11.36 -6.49
C GLY A 120 14.63 -10.08 -5.65
N LEU A 121 15.78 -9.67 -5.11
CA LEU A 121 15.88 -8.44 -4.32
C LEU A 121 15.61 -7.20 -5.19
N ALA A 122 16.20 -7.15 -6.38
CA ALA A 122 16.01 -6.04 -7.31
C ALA A 122 14.55 -5.95 -7.79
N GLN A 123 13.89 -7.09 -8.01
CA GLN A 123 12.48 -7.13 -8.36
C GLN A 123 11.59 -6.66 -7.20
N LEU A 124 11.84 -7.11 -5.98
CA LEU A 124 11.11 -6.64 -4.79
C LEU A 124 11.20 -5.12 -4.63
N LEU A 125 12.39 -4.55 -4.80
CA LEU A 125 12.60 -3.10 -4.71
C LEU A 125 11.78 -2.34 -5.77
N ARG A 126 11.74 -2.84 -7.01
CA ARG A 126 10.90 -2.28 -8.07
C ARG A 126 9.42 -2.36 -7.74
N ASP A 127 8.96 -3.47 -7.17
CA ASP A 127 7.54 -3.66 -6.83
C ASP A 127 7.10 -2.80 -5.65
N VAL A 128 7.98 -2.59 -4.67
CA VAL A 128 7.72 -1.65 -3.56
C VAL A 128 7.64 -0.22 -4.06
N ASP A 129 8.57 0.23 -4.91
CA ASP A 129 8.51 1.56 -5.54
C ASP A 129 7.24 1.73 -6.40
N ASN A 130 6.91 0.73 -7.22
CA ASN A 130 5.67 0.73 -8.01
C ASN A 130 4.42 0.83 -7.11
N SER A 131 4.38 0.06 -6.03
CA SER A 131 3.30 0.10 -5.03
C SER A 131 3.15 1.48 -4.41
N MET A 132 4.25 2.12 -4.00
CA MET A 132 4.23 3.47 -3.43
C MET A 132 3.75 4.53 -4.43
N ARG A 133 4.22 4.48 -5.68
CA ARG A 133 3.75 5.38 -6.74
C ARG A 133 2.24 5.25 -6.95
N ASN A 134 1.74 4.02 -7.00
CA ASN A 134 0.30 3.76 -7.14
C ASN A 134 -0.50 4.21 -5.91
N ASP A 135 0.06 4.07 -4.70
CA ASP A 135 -0.56 4.60 -3.47
C ASP A 135 -0.69 6.12 -3.50
N VAL A 136 0.36 6.84 -3.93
CA VAL A 136 0.32 8.30 -4.09
C VAL A 136 -0.74 8.73 -5.10
N LEU A 137 -0.80 8.07 -6.27
CA LEU A 137 -1.83 8.35 -7.28
C LEU A 137 -3.25 8.10 -6.73
N ALA A 138 -3.46 6.97 -6.07
CA ALA A 138 -4.75 6.61 -5.49
C ALA A 138 -5.18 7.59 -4.39
N ARG A 139 -4.27 8.01 -3.50
CA ARG A 139 -4.57 8.97 -2.43
C ARG A 139 -4.90 10.35 -2.98
N ARG A 140 -4.15 10.82 -4.00
CA ARG A 140 -4.47 12.08 -4.68
C ARG A 140 -5.87 12.05 -5.28
N HIS A 141 -6.21 10.98 -6.00
CA HIS A 141 -7.55 10.81 -6.55
C HIS A 141 -8.62 10.75 -5.44
N ARG A 142 -8.34 10.03 -4.36
CA ARG A 142 -9.25 9.88 -3.21
C ARG A 142 -9.62 11.19 -2.56
N GLU A 143 -8.70 12.16 -2.47
CA GLU A 143 -8.99 13.47 -1.89
C GLU A 143 -10.12 14.16 -2.65
N GLY A 144 -10.01 14.21 -3.98
CA GLY A 144 -11.04 14.78 -4.85
C GLY A 144 -12.35 14.01 -4.79
N TRP A 145 -12.29 12.68 -4.94
CA TRP A 145 -13.47 11.82 -4.88
C TRP A 145 -14.21 11.94 -3.54
N SER A 146 -13.48 12.02 -2.42
CA SER A 146 -14.09 12.21 -1.10
C SER A 146 -14.70 13.60 -0.92
N ALA A 147 -14.09 14.64 -1.49
CA ALA A 147 -14.67 15.98 -1.44
C ALA A 147 -15.99 16.05 -2.23
N GLU A 148 -16.03 15.47 -3.42
CA GLU A 148 -17.23 15.36 -4.25
C GLU A 148 -18.35 14.58 -3.52
N LEU A 149 -18.01 13.43 -2.92
CA LEU A 149 -18.98 12.64 -2.16
C LEU A 149 -19.55 13.42 -0.97
N ARG A 150 -18.71 14.17 -0.22
CA ARG A 150 -19.20 15.02 0.88
C ARG A 150 -20.18 16.09 0.40
N GLN A 151 -19.92 16.71 -0.76
CA GLN A 151 -20.85 17.68 -1.35
C GLN A 151 -22.19 17.03 -1.71
N LYS A 152 -22.17 15.85 -2.34
CA LYS A 152 -23.38 15.10 -2.70
C LYS A 152 -24.18 14.65 -1.48
N ILE A 153 -23.51 14.17 -0.44
CA ILE A 153 -24.12 13.78 0.85
C ILE A 153 -24.83 14.99 1.48
N ALA A 154 -24.14 16.14 1.54
CA ALA A 154 -24.71 17.36 2.11
C ALA A 154 -25.93 17.86 1.31
N ALA A 155 -25.84 17.84 -0.04
CA ALA A 155 -26.94 18.24 -0.91
C ALA A 155 -28.16 17.32 -0.81
N ALA A 156 -27.95 16.02 -0.56
CA ALA A 156 -29.02 15.06 -0.35
C ALA A 156 -29.68 15.18 1.05
N GLY A 157 -29.08 15.92 1.98
CA GLY A 157 -29.61 16.08 3.35
C GLY A 157 -29.56 14.79 4.19
N VAL A 158 -28.68 13.85 3.82
CA VAL A 158 -28.56 12.54 4.47
C VAL A 158 -27.38 12.50 5.45
N PRO A 159 -27.45 11.69 6.52
CA PRO A 159 -26.52 11.79 7.65
C PRO A 159 -25.11 11.30 7.37
N GLY A 160 -24.86 10.61 6.25
CA GLY A 160 -23.52 10.10 5.95
C GLY A 160 -23.43 9.26 4.68
N PHE A 161 -22.23 8.73 4.45
CA PHE A 161 -21.88 8.01 3.22
C PHE A 161 -22.73 6.77 2.96
N LEU A 162 -22.94 5.91 3.96
CA LEU A 162 -23.74 4.68 3.79
C LEU A 162 -25.21 5.00 3.48
N ALA A 163 -25.82 5.91 4.25
CA ALA A 163 -27.19 6.36 3.99
C ALA A 163 -27.35 7.00 2.60
N TYR A 164 -26.34 7.77 2.17
CA TYR A 164 -26.31 8.33 0.82
C TYR A 164 -26.29 7.25 -0.26
N LEU A 165 -25.44 6.23 -0.13
CA LEU A 165 -25.37 5.14 -1.11
C LEU A 165 -26.68 4.35 -1.16
N GLU A 166 -27.26 4.04 -0.01
CA GLU A 166 -28.52 3.28 0.09
C GLU A 166 -29.70 4.02 -0.56
N GLN A 167 -29.80 5.34 -0.36
CA GLN A 167 -30.90 6.14 -0.91
C GLN A 167 -30.69 6.57 -2.36
N SER A 168 -29.44 6.70 -2.81
CA SER A 168 -29.11 7.31 -4.11
C SER A 168 -28.80 6.30 -5.21
N LEU A 169 -28.52 5.04 -4.89
CA LEU A 169 -28.07 4.03 -5.84
C LEU A 169 -28.82 2.70 -5.68
N PRO A 170 -29.06 1.95 -6.77
CA PRO A 170 -29.45 0.55 -6.68
C PRO A 170 -28.45 -0.26 -5.83
N PRO A 171 -28.90 -1.31 -5.10
CA PRO A 171 -28.05 -2.04 -4.16
C PRO A 171 -26.71 -2.53 -4.72
N HIS A 172 -26.70 -3.03 -5.96
CA HIS A 172 -25.46 -3.50 -6.60
C HIS A 172 -24.46 -2.36 -6.90
N LEU A 173 -24.94 -1.16 -7.28
CA LEU A 173 -24.08 0.00 -7.48
C LEU A 173 -23.58 0.57 -6.14
N ALA A 174 -24.43 0.55 -5.10
CA ALA A 174 -24.05 0.96 -3.75
C ALA A 174 -22.92 0.06 -3.20
N ALA A 175 -23.08 -1.27 -3.31
CA ALA A 175 -22.06 -2.24 -2.92
C ALA A 175 -20.75 -2.04 -3.70
N MET A 176 -20.81 -1.92 -5.04
CA MET A 176 -19.62 -1.68 -5.84
C MET A 176 -18.92 -0.36 -5.48
N THR A 177 -19.68 0.71 -5.22
CA THR A 177 -19.11 2.01 -4.81
C THR A 177 -18.42 1.90 -3.46
N LEU A 178 -19.02 1.16 -2.52
CA LEU A 178 -18.43 0.88 -1.22
C LEU A 178 -17.13 0.07 -1.36
N ASP A 179 -17.10 -0.96 -2.20
CA ASP A 179 -15.91 -1.78 -2.43
C ASP A 179 -14.77 -0.95 -3.06
N GLN A 180 -15.09 -0.17 -4.09
CA GLN A 180 -14.11 0.68 -4.77
C GLN A 180 -13.57 1.79 -3.86
N TRP A 181 -14.45 2.42 -3.08
CA TRP A 181 -14.04 3.39 -2.09
C TRP A 181 -13.31 2.72 -0.91
N GLY A 182 -13.63 1.48 -0.55
CA GLY A 182 -12.92 0.72 0.48
C GLY A 182 -11.50 0.29 0.08
N ALA A 183 -11.21 0.18 -1.21
CA ALA A 183 -9.97 -0.40 -1.73
C ALA A 183 -8.67 0.41 -1.50
N LEU A 184 -8.72 1.56 -0.81
CA LEU A 184 -7.57 2.45 -0.67
C LEU A 184 -6.39 1.78 0.04
N GLU A 185 -6.61 1.03 1.12
CA GLU A 185 -5.49 0.54 1.94
C GLU A 185 -4.88 -0.78 1.43
N GLY A 186 -5.58 -1.50 0.54
CA GLY A 186 -5.13 -2.79 0.01
C GLY A 186 -4.83 -3.82 1.11
N HIS A 187 -3.89 -4.74 0.84
CA HIS A 187 -3.50 -5.74 1.83
C HIS A 187 -2.72 -5.10 3.00
N PRO A 188 -3.11 -5.30 4.27
CA PRO A 188 -2.51 -4.62 5.43
C PRO A 188 -1.20 -5.25 5.93
N PHE A 189 -0.63 -6.18 5.17
CA PHE A 189 0.55 -6.94 5.59
C PHE A 189 1.69 -6.82 4.58
N TYR A 190 1.43 -7.00 3.28
CA TYR A 190 2.49 -7.07 2.27
C TYR A 190 2.99 -5.70 1.79
N PRO A 191 4.32 -5.51 1.63
CA PRO A 191 4.92 -4.23 1.25
C PRO A 191 4.68 -3.83 -0.22
N THR A 192 4.09 -4.72 -1.01
CA THR A 192 3.72 -4.52 -2.42
C THR A 192 2.20 -4.41 -2.62
N TRP A 193 1.47 -3.92 -1.59
CA TRP A 193 -0.01 -3.91 -1.51
C TRP A 193 -0.76 -3.24 -2.68
N LYS A 194 -0.08 -2.39 -3.45
CA LYS A 194 -0.59 -1.70 -4.65
C LYS A 194 0.28 -1.90 -5.89
N ALA A 195 1.22 -2.83 -5.86
CA ALA A 195 2.04 -3.14 -7.02
C ALA A 195 1.16 -3.65 -8.16
N LYS A 196 1.34 -3.07 -9.35
CA LYS A 196 0.66 -3.43 -10.59
C LYS A 196 1.73 -3.52 -11.69
N PRO A 197 2.65 -4.50 -11.59
CA PRO A 197 3.76 -4.62 -12.52
C PRO A 197 3.25 -4.78 -13.96
N GLY A 198 3.91 -4.13 -14.90
CA GLY A 198 3.54 -4.15 -16.32
C GLY A 198 2.44 -3.17 -16.72
N LEU A 199 1.77 -2.49 -15.78
CA LEU A 199 0.78 -1.45 -16.11
C LEU A 199 1.39 -0.05 -16.00
N PRO A 200 1.33 0.79 -17.04
CA PRO A 200 1.69 2.20 -16.93
C PRO A 200 0.67 2.96 -16.05
N PRO A 201 1.03 4.13 -15.48
CA PRO A 201 0.17 4.88 -14.57
C PRO A 201 -1.24 5.17 -15.12
N GLN A 202 -1.37 5.42 -16.43
CA GLN A 202 -2.65 5.69 -17.08
C GLN A 202 -3.57 4.46 -17.03
N GLU A 203 -3.02 3.27 -17.27
CA GLU A 203 -3.77 2.02 -17.19
C GLU A 203 -4.10 1.65 -15.74
N VAL A 204 -3.20 1.93 -14.80
CA VAL A 204 -3.51 1.80 -13.38
C VAL A 204 -4.75 2.63 -13.05
N THR A 205 -4.79 3.92 -13.39
CA THR A 205 -5.97 4.75 -13.14
C THR A 205 -7.22 4.25 -13.86
N ALA A 206 -7.10 3.78 -15.11
CA ALA A 206 -8.25 3.34 -15.89
C ALA A 206 -8.84 1.99 -15.44
N LEU A 207 -8.02 1.10 -14.86
CA LEU A 207 -8.40 -0.28 -14.62
C LEU A 207 -8.63 -0.63 -13.16
N SER A 208 -8.22 0.22 -12.21
CA SER A 208 -8.24 -0.17 -10.79
C SER A 208 -9.27 0.53 -9.90
N PRO A 209 -9.80 -0.21 -8.90
CA PRO A 209 -10.99 0.19 -8.15
C PRO A 209 -10.79 1.47 -7.33
N GLU A 210 -9.56 1.79 -6.93
CA GLU A 210 -9.26 2.99 -6.14
C GLU A 210 -9.62 4.30 -6.86
N PHE A 211 -9.80 4.22 -8.19
CA PHE A 211 -10.14 5.32 -9.08
C PHE A 211 -11.60 5.27 -9.55
N GLY A 212 -12.44 4.42 -8.95
CA GLY A 212 -13.84 4.24 -9.39
C GLY A 212 -13.93 3.65 -10.81
N ALA A 213 -12.95 2.85 -11.21
CA ALA A 213 -12.82 2.35 -12.58
C ALA A 213 -14.08 1.60 -13.05
N ARG A 214 -14.53 1.93 -14.26
CA ARG A 214 -15.59 1.20 -14.99
C ARG A 214 -15.02 0.72 -16.30
N VAL A 215 -14.91 -0.60 -16.44
CA VAL A 215 -14.28 -1.23 -17.60
C VAL A 215 -15.33 -1.75 -18.57
N ARG A 216 -15.09 -1.54 -19.87
CA ARG A 216 -15.91 -2.16 -20.92
C ARG A 216 -15.42 -3.60 -21.12
N LEU A 217 -16.29 -4.57 -20.83
CA LEU A 217 -16.00 -5.98 -21.13
C LEU A 217 -15.97 -6.19 -22.65
N ARG A 218 -14.93 -6.86 -23.12
CA ARG A 218 -14.84 -7.28 -24.52
C ARG A 218 -15.49 -8.66 -24.65
N ILE A 219 -16.58 -8.73 -25.39
CA ILE A 219 -17.27 -9.97 -25.71
C ILE A 219 -16.82 -10.41 -27.11
N THR A 220 -16.43 -11.67 -27.26
CA THR A 220 -16.03 -12.25 -28.54
C THR A 220 -16.78 -13.54 -28.80
N ALA A 221 -16.94 -13.90 -30.08
CA ALA A 221 -17.44 -15.21 -30.47
C ALA A 221 -16.31 -16.24 -30.40
N LEU A 222 -16.54 -17.34 -29.69
CA LEU A 222 -15.64 -18.48 -29.63
C LEU A 222 -16.39 -19.73 -30.10
N ARG A 223 -15.71 -20.55 -30.91
CA ARG A 223 -16.20 -21.88 -31.29
C ARG A 223 -16.40 -22.73 -30.04
N LYS A 224 -17.56 -23.41 -29.93
CA LYS A 224 -17.90 -24.20 -28.74
C LYS A 224 -16.85 -25.28 -28.46
N GLU A 225 -16.32 -25.89 -29.52
CA GLU A 225 -15.26 -26.90 -29.47
C GLU A 225 -13.93 -26.39 -28.88
N TRP A 226 -13.74 -25.07 -28.77
CA TRP A 226 -12.57 -24.44 -28.15
C TRP A 226 -12.83 -23.94 -26.73
N ALA A 227 -14.06 -24.12 -26.23
CA ALA A 227 -14.45 -23.70 -24.90
C ALA A 227 -14.55 -24.90 -23.95
N TYR A 228 -13.87 -24.83 -22.81
CA TYR A 228 -14.19 -25.66 -21.66
C TYR A 228 -15.23 -24.93 -20.79
N VAL A 229 -16.36 -25.57 -20.50
CA VAL A 229 -17.44 -25.02 -19.69
C VAL A 229 -17.82 -26.00 -18.59
N GLU A 230 -17.71 -25.56 -17.34
CA GLU A 230 -18.17 -26.30 -16.18
C GLU A 230 -19.35 -25.58 -15.54
N LYS A 231 -20.32 -26.34 -15.06
CA LYS A 231 -21.56 -25.82 -14.48
C LYS A 231 -22.07 -26.77 -13.41
N MET A 232 -22.87 -26.25 -12.49
CA MET A 232 -23.55 -27.09 -11.52
C MET A 232 -24.47 -28.09 -12.22
N PRO A 233 -24.59 -29.35 -11.72
CA PRO A 233 -25.35 -30.42 -12.41
C PRO A 233 -26.81 -30.07 -12.73
N HIS A 234 -27.43 -29.23 -11.90
CA HIS A 234 -28.82 -28.80 -12.05
C HIS A 234 -29.02 -27.64 -13.03
N VAL A 235 -27.95 -27.01 -13.52
CA VAL A 235 -28.04 -25.91 -14.51
C VAL A 235 -28.10 -26.51 -15.91
N GLY A 236 -29.32 -26.62 -16.46
CA GLY A 236 -29.57 -27.21 -17.77
C GLY A 236 -28.88 -26.46 -18.93
N SER A 237 -28.93 -25.12 -18.92
CA SER A 237 -28.18 -24.26 -19.86
C SER A 237 -28.09 -22.83 -19.32
N TYR A 238 -27.12 -22.05 -19.79
CA TYR A 238 -27.03 -20.59 -19.57
C TYR A 238 -27.67 -19.78 -20.71
N SER A 239 -28.56 -20.41 -21.48
CA SER A 239 -29.24 -19.80 -22.63
C SER A 239 -30.26 -18.77 -22.20
#